data_AF-A0A1J9QMY4-F1
#
_entry.id   AF-A0A1J9QMY4-F1
#
_cell.length_a   1.000
_cell.length_b   1.000
_cell.length_c   1.000
_cell.angle_alpha   90.00
_cell.angle_beta   90.00
_cell.angle_gamma   90.00
#
_symmetry.space_group_name_H-M   'P 1'
#
loop_
_entity.id
_entity.type
_entity.pdbx_description
1 polymer ?
#
loop_
_entity_poly.entity_id
_entity_poly.type
_entity_poly.pdbx_seq_one_letter_code
_entity_poly.pdbx_strand_id
1 'polypeptide(L)'
;MLSSRAAQSAVRATSHQFSSIPRAAALNGVRTYATATTSVKPPIALFGIDGTYANALYTASAKTSSLEQTSKALATLAEVFKKDSKLPAILSTPTLSAPDKSQIVQELQRVAGGPGKDDIFKNFLSTLAENNRLGVLQGVCEKFAVLMSAHHGEIELTITSAQKLDTKTLQRLEAAVAKSEYSQGKKLKVVPKVNPDIVGGLIVEVGERTIDLSVSSKLAKLNRALTETL
;
A
#
# COMPACT_ATOMS: atom_id res chain seq x y z
N MET A 1 -71.50 51.19 -36.88
CA MET A 1 -70.64 52.40 -36.94
C MET A 1 -69.19 51.94 -37.01
N LEU A 2 -68.54 52.28 -38.13
CA LEU A 2 -67.10 52.33 -38.45
C LEU A 2 -66.23 51.08 -38.13
N SER A 3 -65.83 50.28 -39.12
CA SER A 3 -64.71 50.52 -40.09
C SER A 3 -63.33 50.54 -39.42
N SER A 4 -62.22 50.05 -39.97
CA SER A 4 -61.84 49.12 -41.04
C SER A 4 -60.36 49.43 -41.29
N ARG A 5 -59.52 48.40 -41.57
CA ARG A 5 -58.25 48.49 -42.34
C ARG A 5 -57.13 49.35 -41.74
N ALA A 6 -55.88 49.28 -42.16
CA ALA A 6 -55.01 48.28 -42.80
C ALA A 6 -53.61 48.95 -42.82
N ALA A 7 -52.59 48.11 -42.93
CA ALA A 7 -51.19 48.37 -43.25
C ALA A 7 -50.78 49.77 -43.77
N GLN A 8 -49.59 50.21 -43.37
CA GLN A 8 -48.56 50.58 -44.36
C GLN A 8 -47.14 50.59 -43.77
N SER A 9 -46.25 50.06 -44.60
CA SER A 9 -44.79 49.99 -44.47
C SER A 9 -44.14 51.35 -44.73
N ALA A 10 -43.07 51.68 -44.01
CA ALA A 10 -42.07 52.64 -44.49
C ALA A 10 -40.66 52.20 -44.08
N VAL A 11 -39.87 51.91 -45.10
CA VAL A 11 -38.42 51.69 -45.07
C VAL A 11 -37.71 53.03 -44.84
N ARG A 12 -36.72 53.08 -43.96
CA ARG A 12 -35.55 53.95 -44.19
C ARG A 12 -34.28 53.33 -43.63
N ALA A 13 -33.29 53.28 -44.52
CA ALA A 13 -31.99 52.67 -44.38
C ALA A 13 -30.98 53.55 -43.62
N THR A 14 -30.02 52.87 -42.98
CA THR A 14 -28.57 53.14 -42.86
C THR A 14 -28.08 54.56 -42.52
N SER A 15 -27.27 54.67 -41.46
CA SER A 15 -25.79 54.80 -41.57
C SER A 15 -25.12 55.19 -40.24
N HIS A 16 -24.13 54.39 -39.83
CA HIS A 16 -22.92 54.72 -39.05
C HIS A 16 -23.02 55.65 -37.82
N GLN A 17 -22.82 55.07 -36.62
CA GLN A 17 -21.63 55.37 -35.81
C GLN A 17 -21.47 54.37 -34.66
N PHE A 18 -20.46 53.50 -34.80
CA PHE A 18 -19.86 52.78 -33.69
C PHE A 18 -19.13 53.81 -32.80
N SER A 19 -19.56 53.97 -31.56
CA SER A 19 -18.61 54.20 -30.45
C SER A 19 -19.28 54.00 -29.09
N SER A 20 -18.49 53.43 -28.17
CA SER A 20 -18.68 53.31 -26.72
C SER A 20 -19.26 52.00 -26.14
N ILE A 21 -18.42 50.96 -26.14
CA ILE A 21 -18.30 49.96 -25.06
C ILE A 21 -16.77 49.85 -24.79
N PRO A 22 -16.24 49.61 -23.57
CA PRO A 22 -16.88 49.24 -22.30
C PRO A 22 -16.43 50.08 -21.08
N ARG A 23 -17.18 50.00 -19.97
CA ARG A 23 -16.55 49.97 -18.64
C ARG A 23 -17.20 48.87 -17.81
N ALA A 24 -16.87 47.63 -18.16
CA ALA A 24 -17.12 46.50 -17.29
C ALA A 24 -16.27 46.70 -16.03
N ALA A 25 -16.93 46.87 -14.89
CA ALA A 25 -16.27 46.87 -13.60
C ALA A 25 -15.46 45.57 -13.48
N ALA A 26 -14.16 45.70 -13.24
CA ALA A 26 -13.30 44.59 -12.92
C ALA A 26 -13.82 43.95 -11.63
N LEU A 27 -14.53 42.83 -11.76
CA LEU A 27 -14.63 41.86 -10.68
C LEU A 27 -13.18 41.44 -10.43
N ASN A 28 -12.56 42.04 -9.42
CA ASN A 28 -11.35 41.52 -8.79
C ASN A 28 -11.70 40.13 -8.26
N GLY A 29 -11.62 39.13 -9.14
CA GLY A 29 -11.61 37.74 -8.79
C GLY A 29 -10.36 37.52 -7.96
N VAL A 30 -10.51 37.69 -6.64
CA VAL A 30 -9.52 37.23 -5.68
C VAL A 30 -9.35 35.74 -5.98
N ARG A 31 -8.21 35.38 -6.57
CA ARG A 31 -7.81 33.99 -6.75
C ARG A 31 -7.77 33.40 -5.34
N THR A 32 -8.85 32.75 -4.93
CA THR A 32 -8.85 31.93 -3.73
C THR A 32 -7.92 30.76 -4.03
N TYR A 33 -6.72 30.86 -3.48
CA TYR A 33 -5.74 29.78 -3.45
C TYR A 33 -6.45 28.54 -2.89
N ALA A 34 -6.60 27.50 -3.72
CA ALA A 34 -7.08 26.21 -3.26
C ALA A 34 -6.14 25.76 -2.13
N THR A 35 -6.67 25.72 -0.91
CA THR A 35 -5.95 25.17 0.25
C THR A 35 -5.55 23.75 -0.12
N ALA A 36 -4.24 23.50 -0.16
CA ALA A 36 -3.71 22.18 -0.47
C ALA A 36 -4.33 21.18 0.50
N THR A 37 -5.09 20.21 -0.01
CA THR A 37 -5.57 19.10 0.81
C THR A 37 -4.36 18.41 1.40
N THR A 38 -4.28 18.29 2.73
CA THR A 38 -3.20 17.59 3.44
C THR A 38 -3.13 16.15 2.92
N SER A 39 -2.21 15.90 1.99
CA SER A 39 -2.02 14.57 1.43
C SER A 39 -1.20 13.75 2.42
N VAL A 40 -1.81 12.74 3.03
CA VAL A 40 -1.09 11.81 3.89
C VAL A 40 -0.16 10.97 3.02
N LYS A 41 1.14 11.26 3.09
CA LYS A 41 2.18 10.58 2.32
C LYS A 41 2.56 9.27 3.02
N PRO A 42 2.64 8.14 2.29
CA PRO A 42 3.16 6.89 2.85
C PRO A 42 4.62 7.03 3.34
N PRO A 43 5.02 6.35 4.42
CA PRO A 43 6.35 6.47 5.01
C PRO A 43 7.46 5.91 4.11
N ILE A 44 7.15 4.91 3.27
CA ILE A 44 8.06 4.34 2.26
C ILE A 44 7.37 4.33 0.89
N ALA A 45 8.14 4.57 -0.17
CA ALA A 45 7.63 4.49 -1.52
C ALA A 45 7.66 3.04 -2.00
N LEU A 46 6.49 2.40 -2.07
CA LEU A 46 6.34 1.07 -2.66
C LEU A 46 6.06 1.19 -4.16
N PHE A 47 6.72 0.34 -4.96
CA PHE A 47 6.61 0.32 -6.42
C PHE A 47 5.89 -0.92 -6.91
N GLY A 48 5.51 -0.91 -8.20
CA GLY A 48 4.72 -1.97 -8.83
C GLY A 48 3.22 -1.79 -8.67
N ILE A 49 2.44 -2.62 -9.36
CA ILE A 49 0.97 -2.56 -9.36
C ILE A 49 0.46 -2.76 -7.92
N ASP A 50 0.98 -3.75 -7.22
CA ASP A 50 0.60 -4.08 -5.85
C ASP A 50 0.98 -2.93 -4.89
N GLY A 51 2.13 -2.29 -5.14
CA GLY A 51 2.61 -1.14 -4.38
C GLY A 51 1.75 0.11 -4.56
N THR A 52 1.26 0.40 -5.77
CA THR A 52 0.37 1.55 -5.99
C THR A 52 -0.97 1.38 -5.27
N TYR A 53 -1.54 0.17 -5.31
CA TYR A 53 -2.76 -0.15 -4.56
C TYR A 53 -2.54 -0.11 -3.04
N ALA A 54 -1.41 -0.66 -2.54
CA ALA A 54 -1.08 -0.60 -1.12
C ALA A 54 -0.90 0.85 -0.62
N ASN A 55 -0.21 1.70 -1.39
CA ASN A 55 -0.04 3.13 -1.08
C ASN A 55 -1.39 3.85 -1.07
N ALA A 56 -2.24 3.59 -2.06
CA ALA A 56 -3.58 4.19 -2.14
C ALA A 56 -4.46 3.78 -0.95
N LEU A 57 -4.45 2.49 -0.60
CA LEU A 57 -5.20 1.96 0.55
C LEU A 57 -4.71 2.57 1.86
N TYR A 58 -3.40 2.72 2.03
CA TYR A 58 -2.83 3.38 3.21
C TYR A 58 -3.23 4.85 3.31
N THR A 59 -3.09 5.61 2.22
CA THR A 59 -3.50 7.03 2.21
C THR A 59 -5.01 7.18 2.47
N ALA A 60 -5.84 6.27 1.98
CA ALA A 60 -7.28 6.26 2.28
C ALA A 60 -7.54 5.94 3.76
N SER A 61 -6.91 4.89 4.29
CA SER A 61 -7.08 4.44 5.68
C SER A 61 -6.55 5.46 6.70
N ALA A 62 -5.46 6.14 6.36
CA ALA A 62 -4.86 7.17 7.21
C ALA A 62 -5.69 8.46 7.25
N LYS A 63 -6.44 8.78 6.18
CA LYS A 63 -7.40 9.92 6.18
C LYS A 63 -8.61 9.65 7.06
N THR A 64 -9.05 8.41 7.16
CA THR A 64 -10.23 8.00 7.94
C THR A 64 -9.86 7.44 9.32
N SER A 65 -8.58 7.46 9.69
CA SER A 65 -8.08 6.92 10.96
C SER A 65 -8.42 5.45 11.21
N SER A 66 -8.60 4.66 10.15
CA SER A 66 -8.97 3.24 10.19
C SER A 66 -7.80 2.30 9.85
N LEU A 67 -6.58 2.74 10.14
CA LEU A 67 -5.34 2.10 9.69
C LEU A 67 -5.12 0.73 10.37
N GLU A 68 -5.34 0.63 11.68
CA GLU A 68 -5.19 -0.60 12.45
C GLU A 68 -6.23 -1.65 12.08
N GLN A 69 -7.47 -1.21 11.85
CA GLN A 69 -8.57 -2.09 11.44
C GLN A 69 -8.27 -2.71 10.07
N THR A 70 -7.85 -1.88 9.12
CA THR A 70 -7.47 -2.32 7.76
C THR A 70 -6.26 -3.26 7.79
N SER A 71 -5.27 -2.97 8.64
CA SER A 71 -4.10 -3.84 8.87
C SER A 71 -4.52 -5.23 9.37
N LYS A 72 -5.42 -5.27 10.37
CA LYS A 72 -5.95 -6.53 10.91
C LYS A 72 -6.74 -7.33 9.86
N ALA A 73 -7.60 -6.66 9.09
CA ALA A 73 -8.35 -7.30 8.01
C ALA A 73 -7.41 -7.91 6.97
N LEU A 74 -6.39 -7.19 6.52
CA LEU A 74 -5.38 -7.70 5.58
C LEU A 74 -4.54 -8.84 6.19
N ALA A 75 -4.22 -8.80 7.48
CA ALA A 75 -3.48 -9.87 8.15
C ALA A 75 -4.30 -11.17 8.17
N THR A 76 -5.59 -11.11 8.51
CA THR A 76 -6.48 -12.29 8.47
C THR A 76 -6.59 -12.86 7.06
N LEU A 77 -6.66 -11.98 6.05
CA LEU A 77 -6.72 -12.37 4.66
C LEU A 77 -5.40 -13.03 4.19
N ALA A 78 -4.24 -12.50 4.61
CA ALA A 78 -2.95 -13.10 4.34
C ALA A 78 -2.81 -14.51 4.94
N GLU A 79 -3.39 -14.76 6.12
CA GLU A 79 -3.44 -16.10 6.71
C GLU A 79 -4.31 -17.07 5.91
N VAL A 80 -5.43 -16.59 5.35
CA VAL A 80 -6.33 -17.39 4.51
C VAL A 80 -5.63 -17.79 3.21
N PHE A 81 -4.92 -16.86 2.58
CA PHE A 81 -4.10 -17.17 1.41
C PHE A 81 -3.02 -18.21 1.68
N LYS A 82 -2.44 -18.24 2.89
CA LYS A 82 -1.47 -19.26 3.29
C LYS A 82 -2.10 -20.63 3.51
N LYS A 83 -3.37 -20.68 3.93
CA LYS A 83 -4.10 -21.94 4.16
C LYS A 83 -4.62 -22.54 2.85
N ASP A 84 -5.11 -21.70 1.94
CA ASP A 84 -5.74 -22.14 0.69
C ASP A 84 -4.93 -21.75 -0.55
N SER A 85 -4.05 -22.65 -1.00
CA SER A 85 -3.21 -22.40 -2.19
C SER A 85 -4.00 -22.29 -3.50
N LYS A 86 -5.27 -22.71 -3.52
CA LYS A 86 -6.16 -22.63 -4.69
C LYS A 86 -6.77 -21.25 -4.87
N LEU A 87 -6.86 -20.45 -3.81
CA LEU A 87 -7.52 -19.15 -3.82
C LEU A 87 -6.78 -18.13 -4.71
N PRO A 88 -5.44 -17.97 -4.65
CA PRO A 88 -4.71 -17.07 -5.54
C PRO A 88 -4.87 -17.41 -7.02
N ALA A 89 -4.94 -18.71 -7.35
CA ALA A 89 -5.14 -19.16 -8.73
C ALA A 89 -6.52 -18.73 -9.24
N ILE A 90 -7.58 -18.90 -8.43
CA ILE A 90 -8.94 -18.45 -8.78
C ILE A 90 -8.98 -16.93 -8.95
N LEU A 91 -8.38 -16.18 -8.01
CA LEU A 91 -8.37 -14.70 -8.07
C LEU A 91 -7.55 -14.13 -9.24
N SER A 92 -6.59 -14.90 -9.74
CA SER A 92 -5.77 -14.50 -10.90
C SER A 92 -6.44 -14.76 -12.24
N THR A 93 -7.56 -15.49 -12.28
CA THR A 93 -8.28 -15.74 -13.53
C THR A 93 -9.09 -14.52 -13.97
N PRO A 94 -8.79 -13.92 -15.15
CA PRO A 94 -9.50 -12.73 -15.62
C PRO A 94 -10.91 -13.05 -16.15
N THR A 95 -11.17 -14.31 -16.50
CA THR A 95 -12.40 -14.81 -17.15
C THR A 95 -13.64 -14.83 -16.24
N LEU A 96 -13.48 -14.58 -14.94
CA LEU A 96 -14.61 -14.57 -14.00
C LEU A 96 -15.61 -13.44 -14.34
N SER A 97 -16.90 -13.76 -14.27
CA SER A 97 -17.97 -12.78 -14.53
C SER A 97 -18.02 -11.71 -13.42
N ALA A 98 -18.50 -10.51 -13.74
CA ALA A 98 -18.69 -9.44 -12.75
C ALA A 98 -19.50 -9.87 -11.50
N PRO A 99 -20.63 -10.59 -11.62
CA PRO A 99 -21.35 -11.13 -10.45
C PRO A 99 -20.50 -12.09 -9.60
N ASP A 100 -19.75 -13.00 -10.22
CA ASP A 100 -18.91 -13.97 -9.51
C ASP A 100 -17.82 -13.25 -8.71
N LYS A 101 -17.23 -12.19 -9.29
CA LYS A 101 -16.25 -11.34 -8.63
C LYS A 101 -16.85 -10.63 -7.41
N SER A 102 -18.07 -10.10 -7.52
CA SER A 102 -18.76 -9.47 -6.38
C SER A 102 -19.08 -10.47 -5.27
N GLN A 103 -19.43 -11.71 -5.61
CA GLN A 103 -19.63 -12.78 -4.61
C GLN A 103 -18.32 -13.12 -3.91
N ILE A 104 -17.23 -13.28 -4.66
CA ILE A 104 -15.89 -13.50 -4.09
C ILE A 104 -15.52 -12.36 -3.12
N VAL A 105 -15.75 -11.11 -3.50
CA VAL A 105 -15.50 -9.95 -2.61
C VAL A 105 -16.32 -10.03 -1.33
N GLN A 106 -17.59 -10.44 -1.40
CA GLN A 106 -18.42 -10.62 -0.21
C GLN A 106 -17.91 -11.74 0.70
N GLU A 107 -17.47 -12.87 0.15
CA GLU A 107 -16.90 -13.95 0.95
C GLU A 107 -15.57 -13.52 1.59
N LEU A 108 -14.70 -12.83 0.84
CA LEU A 108 -13.46 -12.26 1.38
C LEU A 108 -13.74 -11.26 2.51
N GLN A 109 -14.79 -10.44 2.39
CA GLN A 109 -15.21 -9.52 3.45
C GLN A 109 -15.70 -10.26 4.69
N ARG A 110 -16.48 -11.34 4.53
CA ARG A 110 -16.93 -12.16 5.66
C ARG A 110 -15.75 -12.76 6.42
N VAL A 111 -14.78 -13.29 5.69
CA VAL A 111 -13.58 -13.89 6.25
C VAL A 111 -12.70 -12.86 6.99
N ALA A 112 -12.61 -11.63 6.47
CA ALA A 112 -11.74 -10.60 7.03
C ALA A 112 -12.29 -9.87 8.28
N GLY A 113 -13.56 -10.07 8.65
CA GLY A 113 -14.13 -9.40 9.84
C GLY A 113 -15.64 -9.13 9.81
N GLY A 114 -16.36 -9.61 8.80
CA GLY A 114 -17.81 -9.44 8.71
C GLY A 114 -18.27 -8.04 8.26
N PRO A 115 -19.58 -7.87 7.98
CA PRO A 115 -20.12 -6.71 7.25
C PRO A 115 -20.22 -5.39 8.06
N GLY A 116 -19.42 -5.19 9.12
CA GLY A 116 -19.71 -4.17 10.12
C GLY A 116 -18.72 -3.02 10.33
N LYS A 117 -17.47 -3.07 9.83
CA LYS A 117 -16.45 -2.11 10.32
C LYS A 117 -15.51 -1.44 9.32
N ASP A 118 -15.41 -1.90 8.07
CA ASP A 118 -14.41 -1.37 7.14
C ASP A 118 -14.99 -1.04 5.75
N ASP A 119 -15.72 0.07 5.65
CA ASP A 119 -16.20 0.59 4.35
C ASP A 119 -15.04 0.79 3.36
N ILE A 120 -13.87 1.20 3.86
CA ILE A 120 -12.67 1.39 3.03
C ILE A 120 -12.17 0.06 2.49
N PHE A 121 -12.15 -1.00 3.31
CA PHE A 121 -11.70 -2.32 2.87
C PHE A 121 -12.65 -2.92 1.83
N LYS A 122 -13.96 -2.79 2.03
CA LYS A 122 -14.97 -3.19 1.03
C LYS A 122 -14.80 -2.41 -0.27
N ASN A 123 -14.69 -1.09 -0.20
CA ASN A 123 -14.51 -0.25 -1.38
C ASN A 123 -13.20 -0.58 -2.12
N PHE A 124 -12.14 -0.90 -1.38
CA PHE A 124 -10.87 -1.35 -1.93
C PHE A 124 -11.02 -2.67 -2.70
N LEU A 125 -11.68 -3.67 -2.12
CA LEU A 125 -11.94 -4.94 -2.80
C LEU A 125 -12.85 -4.76 -4.04
N SER A 126 -13.87 -3.90 -3.96
CA SER A 126 -14.70 -3.54 -5.12
C SER A 126 -13.85 -2.93 -6.24
N THR A 127 -12.99 -1.98 -5.89
CA THR A 127 -12.10 -1.31 -6.85
C THR A 127 -11.15 -2.31 -7.51
N LEU A 128 -10.59 -3.27 -6.76
CA LEU A 128 -9.76 -4.33 -7.33
C LEU A 128 -10.56 -5.25 -8.26
N ALA A 129 -11.79 -5.59 -7.90
CA ALA A 129 -12.67 -6.41 -8.72
C ALA A 129 -13.03 -5.73 -10.05
N GLU A 130 -13.40 -4.45 -10.00
CA GLU A 130 -13.72 -3.62 -11.17
C GLU A 130 -12.52 -3.51 -12.13
N ASN A 131 -11.32 -3.40 -11.58
CA ASN A 131 -10.09 -3.31 -12.36
C ASN A 131 -9.56 -4.68 -12.84
N ASN A 132 -10.24 -5.79 -12.53
CA ASN A 132 -9.76 -7.16 -12.80
C ASN A 132 -8.39 -7.47 -12.16
N ARG A 133 -8.12 -6.90 -10.98
CA ARG A 133 -6.84 -7.01 -10.27
C ARG A 133 -6.98 -7.72 -8.93
N LEU A 134 -7.85 -8.71 -8.83
CA LEU A 134 -7.97 -9.51 -7.60
C LEU A 134 -6.75 -10.42 -7.36
N GLY A 135 -6.06 -10.84 -8.42
CA GLY A 135 -4.85 -11.67 -8.31
C GLY A 135 -3.68 -10.99 -7.58
N VAL A 136 -3.60 -9.65 -7.58
CA VAL A 136 -2.53 -8.92 -6.87
C VAL A 136 -2.79 -8.75 -5.38
N LEU A 137 -3.94 -9.20 -4.88
CA LEU A 137 -4.36 -8.98 -3.50
C LEU A 137 -3.37 -9.55 -2.48
N GLN A 138 -2.77 -10.71 -2.77
CA GLN A 138 -1.72 -11.29 -1.93
C GLN A 138 -0.50 -10.35 -1.83
N GLY A 139 -0.02 -9.85 -2.97
CA GLY A 139 1.10 -8.90 -3.01
C GLY A 139 0.77 -7.60 -2.29
N VAL A 140 -0.46 -7.09 -2.43
CA VAL A 140 -0.92 -5.91 -1.68
C VAL A 140 -0.88 -6.16 -0.18
N CYS A 141 -1.32 -7.32 0.31
CA CYS A 141 -1.28 -7.65 1.75
C CYS A 141 0.16 -7.60 2.29
N GLU A 142 1.11 -8.19 1.57
CA GLU A 142 2.52 -8.20 1.94
C GLU A 142 3.11 -6.78 1.95
N LYS A 143 2.87 -6.00 0.88
CA LYS A 143 3.34 -4.62 0.76
C LYS A 143 2.73 -3.70 1.82
N PHE A 144 1.45 -3.87 2.15
CA PHE A 144 0.79 -3.12 3.21
C PHE A 144 1.39 -3.44 4.59
N ALA A 145 1.74 -4.70 4.86
CA ALA A 145 2.41 -5.07 6.10
C ALA A 145 3.79 -4.37 6.26
N VAL A 146 4.56 -4.24 5.18
CA VAL A 146 5.82 -3.48 5.19
C VAL A 146 5.56 -2.00 5.47
N LEU A 147 4.50 -1.43 4.89
CA LEU A 147 4.11 -0.04 5.10
C LEU A 147 3.69 0.24 6.54
N MET A 148 2.98 -0.70 7.17
CA MET A 148 2.61 -0.65 8.59
C MET A 148 3.84 -0.72 9.49
N SER A 149 4.77 -1.65 9.25
CA SER A 149 6.02 -1.71 10.01
C SER A 149 6.82 -0.40 9.88
N ALA A 150 6.87 0.19 8.68
CA ALA A 150 7.49 1.50 8.49
C ALA A 150 6.76 2.63 9.23
N HIS A 151 5.43 2.60 9.28
CA HIS A 151 4.61 3.57 10.03
C HIS A 151 4.84 3.50 11.54
N HIS A 152 4.98 2.29 12.10
CA HIS A 152 5.32 2.10 13.52
C HIS A 152 6.80 2.40 13.82
N GLY A 153 7.63 2.61 12.79
CA GLY A 153 9.07 2.75 12.95
C GLY A 153 9.73 1.44 13.41
N GLU A 154 9.18 0.30 13.01
CA GLU A 154 9.74 -1.02 13.28
C GLU A 154 10.77 -1.40 12.21
N ILE A 155 11.86 -2.04 12.62
CA ILE A 155 12.85 -2.64 11.72
C ILE A 155 12.69 -4.16 11.77
N GLU A 156 12.64 -4.79 10.59
CA GLU A 156 12.61 -6.24 10.48
C GLU A 156 13.98 -6.84 10.85
N LEU A 157 13.95 -7.77 11.80
CA LEU A 157 15.10 -8.54 12.28
C LEU A 157 14.96 -9.98 11.81
N THR A 158 15.63 -10.34 10.73
CA THR A 158 15.67 -11.75 10.27
C THR A 158 16.81 -12.48 10.98
N ILE A 159 16.49 -13.53 11.72
CA ILE A 159 17.47 -14.37 12.42
C ILE A 159 17.50 -15.73 11.73
N THR A 160 18.57 -16.01 11.00
CA THR A 160 18.79 -17.31 10.34
C THR A 160 19.67 -18.20 11.22
N SER A 161 19.17 -19.38 11.55
CA SER A 161 19.80 -20.34 12.47
C SER A 161 19.81 -21.74 11.89
N ALA A 162 20.78 -22.58 12.29
CA ALA A 162 20.89 -23.96 11.79
C ALA A 162 19.77 -24.87 12.32
N GLN A 163 19.27 -24.57 13.52
CA GLN A 163 18.21 -25.31 14.20
C GLN A 163 17.17 -24.32 14.74
N LYS A 164 15.94 -24.83 14.95
CA LYS A 164 14.86 -24.02 15.52
C LYS A 164 15.28 -23.46 16.89
N LEU A 165 15.29 -22.14 17.01
CA LEU A 165 15.64 -21.45 18.25
C LEU A 165 14.51 -21.53 19.27
N ASP A 166 14.89 -21.64 20.54
CA ASP A 166 13.98 -21.48 21.67
C ASP A 166 13.57 -20.00 21.82
N THR A 167 12.35 -19.79 22.31
CA THR A 167 11.75 -18.48 22.60
C THR A 167 12.60 -17.64 23.55
N LYS A 168 13.22 -18.27 24.56
CA LYS A 168 14.12 -17.57 25.51
C LYS A 168 15.37 -17.04 24.80
N THR A 169 15.89 -17.80 23.84
CA THR A 169 17.04 -17.40 23.04
C THR A 169 16.67 -16.27 22.09
N LEU A 170 15.51 -16.34 21.45
CA LEU A 170 15.01 -15.26 20.59
C LEU A 170 14.87 -13.93 21.33
N GLN A 171 14.28 -13.92 22.52
CA GLN A 171 14.16 -12.71 23.35
C GLN A 171 15.53 -12.13 23.76
N ARG A 172 16.50 -13.00 24.06
CA ARG A 172 17.88 -12.57 24.35
C ARG A 172 18.55 -11.94 23.14
N LEU A 173 18.35 -12.51 21.95
CA LEU A 173 18.88 -11.95 20.70
C LEU A 173 18.21 -10.61 20.39
N GLU A 174 16.90 -10.52 20.52
CA GLU A 174 16.16 -9.27 20.34
C GLU A 174 16.68 -8.17 21.28
N ALA A 175 16.84 -8.47 22.57
CA ALA A 175 17.40 -7.52 23.53
C ALA A 175 18.85 -7.14 23.24
N ALA A 176 19.67 -8.07 22.73
CA ALA A 176 21.05 -7.79 22.33
C ALA A 176 21.13 -6.88 21.11
N VAL A 177 20.28 -7.13 20.10
CA VAL A 177 20.22 -6.31 18.89
C VAL A 177 19.60 -4.95 19.18
N ALA A 178 18.60 -4.86 20.05
CA ALA A 178 18.01 -3.60 20.50
C ALA A 178 19.01 -2.69 21.23
N LYS A 179 19.97 -3.28 21.96
CA LYS A 179 21.07 -2.55 22.61
C LYS A 179 22.19 -2.16 21.65
N SER A 180 22.24 -2.77 20.48
CA SER A 180 23.27 -2.50 19.50
C SER A 180 22.94 -1.27 18.66
N GLU A 181 23.98 -0.58 18.19
CA GLU A 181 23.90 0.57 17.27
C GLU A 181 23.12 0.26 15.98
N TYR A 182 22.97 -1.02 15.64
CA TYR A 182 22.28 -1.49 14.44
C TYR A 182 20.76 -1.25 14.49
N SER A 183 20.16 -1.17 15.67
CA SER A 183 18.73 -0.93 15.83
C SER A 183 18.34 0.55 15.76
N GLN A 184 19.32 1.47 15.90
CA GLN A 184 19.10 2.92 15.95
C GLN A 184 17.97 3.35 16.91
N GLY A 185 17.74 2.58 18.00
CA GLY A 185 16.66 2.83 18.96
C GLY A 185 15.24 2.52 18.47
N LYS A 186 15.10 1.81 17.34
CA LYS A 186 13.81 1.43 16.76
C LYS A 186 13.31 0.08 17.30
N LYS A 187 11.99 -0.11 17.27
CA LYS A 187 11.37 -1.39 17.66
C LYS A 187 11.74 -2.49 16.64
N LEU A 188 11.94 -3.71 17.11
CA LEU A 188 12.38 -4.83 16.26
C LEU A 188 11.22 -5.80 16.04
N LYS A 189 11.01 -6.19 14.78
CA LYS A 189 10.09 -7.26 14.41
C LYS A 189 10.89 -8.51 14.07
N VAL A 190 10.87 -9.49 14.96
CA VAL A 190 11.71 -10.70 14.84
C VAL A 190 11.08 -11.72 13.89
N VAL A 191 11.81 -12.10 12.84
CA VAL A 191 11.44 -13.14 11.88
C VAL A 191 12.47 -14.27 11.93
N PRO A 192 12.19 -15.36 12.68
CA PRO A 192 13.11 -16.49 12.75
C PRO A 192 13.04 -17.33 11.47
N LYS A 193 14.20 -17.60 10.88
CA LYS A 193 14.39 -18.52 9.74
C LYS A 193 15.33 -19.65 10.14
N VAL A 194 15.07 -20.84 9.62
CA VAL A 194 15.91 -22.02 9.84
C VAL A 194 16.55 -22.40 8.51
N ASN A 195 17.89 -22.39 8.47
CA ASN A 195 18.66 -22.88 7.34
C ASN A 195 19.75 -23.86 7.84
N PRO A 196 19.60 -25.18 7.61
CA PRO A 196 20.58 -26.19 7.99
C PRO A 196 21.96 -26.02 7.34
N ASP A 197 22.05 -25.32 6.19
CA ASP A 197 23.29 -25.18 5.41
C ASP A 197 24.39 -24.42 6.15
N ILE A 198 24.01 -23.59 7.13
CA ILE A 198 24.99 -22.82 7.90
C ILE A 198 25.78 -23.69 8.89
N VAL A 199 25.33 -24.94 9.13
CA VAL A 199 25.85 -25.97 10.05
C VAL A 199 25.80 -25.57 11.53
N GLY A 200 26.11 -24.31 11.84
CA GLY A 200 26.04 -23.72 13.15
C GLY A 200 26.25 -22.20 13.11
N GLY A 201 26.09 -21.57 14.26
CA GLY A 201 26.14 -20.11 14.37
C GLY A 201 24.82 -19.44 13.99
N LEU A 202 24.90 -18.14 13.71
CA LEU A 202 23.75 -17.28 13.45
C LEU A 202 24.07 -16.25 12.37
N ILE A 203 23.09 -15.96 11.53
CA ILE A 203 23.12 -14.82 10.61
C ILE A 203 21.97 -13.91 11.01
N VAL A 204 22.29 -12.66 11.32
CA VAL A 204 21.32 -11.67 11.77
C VAL A 204 21.27 -10.54 10.76
N GLU A 205 20.11 -10.34 10.16
CA GLU A 205 19.85 -9.28 9.19
C GLU A 205 18.94 -8.23 9.84
N VAL A 206 19.43 -7.00 9.92
CA VAL A 206 18.74 -5.84 10.47
C VAL A 206 18.52 -4.83 9.34
N GLY A 207 17.35 -4.87 8.71
CA GLY A 207 17.08 -4.07 7.51
C GLY A 207 18.11 -4.35 6.40
N GLU A 208 18.98 -3.39 6.11
CA GLU A 208 20.03 -3.50 5.07
C GLU A 208 21.38 -4.01 5.60
N ARG A 209 21.52 -4.24 6.91
CA ARG A 209 22.78 -4.65 7.53
C ARG A 209 22.74 -6.13 7.88
N THR A 210 23.78 -6.86 7.49
CA THR A 210 23.92 -8.29 7.81
C THR A 210 25.11 -8.53 8.71
N ILE A 211 24.88 -9.22 9.82
CA ILE A 211 25.90 -9.72 10.75
C ILE A 211 25.95 -11.24 10.58
N ASP A 212 27.00 -11.70 9.90
CA ASP A 212 27.21 -13.12 9.65
C ASP A 212 28.23 -13.70 10.66
N LEU A 213 27.72 -14.54 11.56
CA LEU A 213 28.49 -15.32 12.53
C LEU A 213 28.25 -16.83 12.31
N SER A 214 27.99 -17.24 11.06
CA SER A 214 27.83 -18.65 10.69
C SER A 214 29.16 -19.39 10.63
N VAL A 215 29.11 -20.68 10.96
CA VAL A 215 30.27 -21.57 10.88
C VAL A 215 30.67 -21.81 9.43
N SER A 216 29.69 -21.98 8.52
CA SER A 216 29.93 -22.13 7.09
C SER A 216 30.76 -20.99 6.51
N SER A 217 30.40 -19.72 6.78
CA SER A 217 31.16 -18.56 6.32
C SER A 217 32.55 -18.47 6.94
N LYS A 218 32.71 -18.90 8.20
CA LYS A 218 34.04 -18.94 8.84
C LYS A 218 34.94 -19.99 8.18
N LEU A 219 34.43 -21.18 7.88
CA LEU A 219 35.16 -22.21 7.13
C LEU A 219 35.51 -21.76 5.71
N ALA A 220 34.57 -21.10 5.02
CA ALA A 220 34.81 -20.56 3.68
C ALA A 220 35.94 -19.51 3.68
N LYS A 221 35.95 -18.60 4.67
CA LYS A 221 37.03 -17.61 4.84
C LYS A 221 38.39 -18.27 5.09
N LEU A 222 38.44 -19.33 5.91
CA LEU A 222 39.67 -20.08 6.17
C LEU A 222 40.19 -20.80 4.93
N ASN A 223 39.33 -21.53 4.21
CA ASN A 223 39.72 -22.22 2.97
C ASN A 223 40.21 -21.22 1.91
N ARG A 224 39.56 -20.06 1.80
CA ARG A 224 39.99 -19.00 0.89
C ARG A 224 41.36 -18.46 1.26
N ALA A 225 41.60 -18.16 2.54
CA ALA A 225 42.90 -17.69 3.00
C ALA A 225 44.03 -18.70 2.71
N LEU A 226 43.76 -20.01 2.87
CA LEU A 226 44.72 -21.06 2.57
C LEU A 226 44.98 -21.23 1.06
N THR A 227 43.96 -21.02 0.22
CA THR A 227 44.09 -21.18 -1.24
C THR A 227 44.74 -19.96 -1.89
N GLU A 228 44.52 -18.77 -1.34
CA GLU A 228 45.06 -17.50 -1.86
C GLU A 228 46.52 -17.26 -1.46
N THR A 229 47.04 -18.02 -0.49
CA THR A 229 48.45 -18.00 -0.08
C THR A 229 49.34 -19.04 -0.78
N LEU A 230 48.78 -19.79 -1.74
CA LEU A 230 49.46 -20.74 -2.63
C LEU A 230 49.48 -20.21 -4.06
#